data_AF-A0A0K9P5X6-F1
#
_entry.id   AF-A0A0K9P5X6-F1
#
_cell.length_a   1.000
_cell.length_b   1.000
_cell.length_c   1.000
_cell.angle_alpha   90.00
_cell.angle_beta   90.00
_cell.angle_gamma   90.00
#
_symmetry.space_group_name_H-M   'P 1'
#
loop_
_entity.id
_entity.type
_entity.pdbx_description
1 polymer ?
#
loop_
_entity_poly.entity_id
_entity_poly.type
_entity_poly.pdbx_seq_one_letter_code
_entity_poly.pdbx_strand_id
1 'polypeptide(L)'
;MALSTADIQAVYSLLSNALSTDDSIRKPAELSLSQCESRPGFCSCLFEIIAARDLVSQGEIRLMASVYFKNSVTRYWRKRRDSLCIGNDEKIHLRNKLMSHNREENPKIALLLAVLVSKIARTDYPKEWPDLFSNLAQQIQSTDNLAAHRGFMILLRTLKELESKRLNSDQRIFSEIASQLFDYCWKHWQSDVQSILQNFSALSQCSTANSLSGQMDDFFLVCERWFMCTKIIRHLVISGHRSDVLDGVEVVCPVKEVCPVILNAVQMFLPYYSSFPEGQPKLWEFVKKVSTKLMKILVAVQARHPYSFGDKDILGPMTDFCLNKIVNPDPAILSFRSFLIQCMIMVKSTLECKVYKPSSTGRVIGNSLTLEQRKTNISNNISELLSTMFSSERVILVCNVLIRRYCVGFFFIL
;
A
#
# COMPACT_ATOMS: atom_id res chain seq x y z
N MET A 1 11.60 32.13 -16.06
CA MET A 1 11.67 32.42 -17.52
C MET A 1 10.57 31.65 -18.21
N ALA A 2 9.82 32.29 -19.10
CA ALA A 2 8.78 31.61 -19.88
C ALA A 2 9.44 30.61 -20.83
N LEU A 3 8.97 29.37 -20.84
CA LEU A 3 9.41 28.32 -21.75
C LEU A 3 9.04 28.75 -23.17
N SER A 4 9.99 28.77 -24.11
CA SER A 4 9.64 29.03 -25.50
C SER A 4 9.12 27.75 -26.16
N THR A 5 8.17 27.88 -27.09
CA THR A 5 7.70 26.73 -27.90
C THR A 5 8.85 26.07 -28.67
N ALA A 6 9.88 26.84 -29.03
CA ALA A 6 11.09 26.33 -29.66
C ALA A 6 11.88 25.39 -28.74
N ASP A 7 11.96 25.69 -27.44
CA ASP A 7 12.65 24.84 -26.46
C ASP A 7 11.95 23.49 -26.29
N ILE A 8 10.61 23.48 -26.24
CA ILE A 8 9.83 22.24 -26.16
C ILE A 8 10.08 21.39 -27.40
N GLN A 9 10.04 22.00 -28.59
CA GLN A 9 10.25 21.28 -29.85
C GLN A 9 11.68 20.74 -29.98
N ALA A 10 12.67 21.48 -29.50
CA ALA A 10 14.06 21.03 -29.46
C ALA A 10 14.26 19.84 -28.50
N VAL A 11 13.66 19.88 -27.31
CA VAL A 11 13.72 18.74 -26.37
C VAL A 11 12.98 17.53 -26.94
N TYR A 12 11.83 17.75 -27.57
CA TYR A 12 11.06 16.69 -28.24
C TYR A 12 11.86 16.00 -29.35
N SER A 13 12.52 16.77 -30.24
CA SER A 13 13.32 16.20 -31.33
C SER A 13 14.52 15.41 -30.80
N LEU A 14 15.17 15.88 -29.74
CA LEU A 14 16.24 15.14 -29.06
C LEU A 14 15.74 13.82 -28.46
N LEU A 15 14.57 13.81 -27.82
CA LEU A 15 13.98 12.58 -27.29
C LEU A 15 13.62 11.59 -28.41
N SER A 16 13.06 12.09 -29.52
CA SER A 16 12.75 11.26 -30.69
C SER A 16 14.03 10.66 -31.30
N ASN A 17 15.09 11.45 -31.44
CA ASN A 17 16.38 10.98 -31.95
C ASN A 17 17.06 9.98 -31.00
N ALA A 18 16.91 10.16 -29.69
CA ALA A 18 17.44 9.23 -28.69
C ALA A 18 16.74 7.84 -28.70
N LEU A 19 15.55 7.75 -29.30
CA LEU A 19 14.85 6.47 -29.53
C LEU A 19 15.23 5.81 -30.86
N SER A 20 16.05 6.46 -31.69
CA SER A 20 16.48 5.89 -32.98
C SER A 20 17.26 4.58 -32.80
N THR A 21 17.11 3.68 -33.76
CA THR A 21 17.92 2.46 -33.87
C THR A 21 19.33 2.74 -34.39
N ASP A 22 19.53 3.88 -35.06
CA ASP A 22 20.82 4.32 -35.58
C ASP A 22 21.67 4.98 -34.48
N ASP A 23 22.80 4.35 -34.18
CA ASP A 23 23.78 4.80 -33.19
C ASP A 23 24.35 6.20 -33.49
N SER A 24 24.47 6.56 -34.77
CA SER A 24 25.00 7.86 -35.20
C SER A 24 24.05 9.02 -34.86
N ILE A 25 22.75 8.74 -34.75
CA ILE A 25 21.71 9.71 -34.38
C ILE A 25 21.45 9.66 -32.87
N ARG A 26 21.38 8.46 -32.30
CA ARG A 26 21.05 8.25 -30.90
C ARG A 26 22.11 8.81 -29.95
N LYS A 27 23.39 8.48 -30.13
CA LYS A 27 24.45 8.87 -29.18
C LYS A 27 24.59 10.40 -29.04
N PRO A 28 24.62 11.20 -30.13
CA PRO A 28 24.65 12.65 -29.99
C PRO A 28 23.41 13.23 -29.31
N ALA A 29 22.23 12.64 -29.54
CA ALA A 29 20.99 13.07 -28.90
C ALA A 29 21.01 12.82 -27.39
N GLU A 30 21.44 11.63 -26.95
CA GLU A 30 21.60 11.29 -25.52
C GLU A 30 22.61 12.20 -24.82
N LEU A 31 23.76 12.47 -25.47
CA LEU A 31 24.75 13.41 -24.95
C LEU A 31 24.16 14.81 -24.81
N SER A 32 23.41 15.28 -25.80
CA SER A 32 22.75 16.60 -25.77
C SER A 32 21.71 16.68 -24.65
N LEU A 33 20.90 15.63 -24.47
CA LEU A 33 19.92 15.55 -23.37
C LEU A 33 20.61 15.61 -22.00
N SER A 34 21.76 14.92 -21.85
CA SER A 34 22.53 14.96 -20.59
C SER A 34 23.04 16.36 -20.25
N GLN A 35 23.41 17.15 -21.27
CA GLN A 35 23.85 18.54 -21.09
C GLN A 35 22.68 19.47 -20.75
N CYS A 36 21.49 19.18 -21.28
CA CYS A 36 20.26 19.93 -21.00
C CYS A 36 19.72 19.72 -19.57
N GLU A 37 20.03 18.60 -18.90
CA GLU A 37 19.50 18.29 -17.55
C GLU A 37 19.71 19.41 -16.52
N SER A 38 20.82 20.15 -16.66
CA SER A 38 21.21 21.21 -15.74
C SER A 38 20.62 22.59 -16.07
N ARG A 39 19.96 22.73 -17.22
CA ARG A 39 19.45 24.02 -17.72
C ARG A 39 18.10 24.35 -17.06
N PRO A 40 17.88 25.61 -16.64
CA PRO A 40 16.58 26.07 -16.17
C PRO A 40 15.49 25.84 -17.22
N GLY A 41 14.31 25.39 -16.80
CA GLY A 41 13.18 25.14 -17.70
C GLY A 41 13.17 23.75 -18.35
N PHE A 42 14.28 23.00 -18.33
CA PHE A 42 14.34 21.67 -18.94
C PHE A 42 13.29 20.71 -18.36
N CYS A 43 13.14 20.69 -17.03
CA CYS A 43 12.12 19.86 -16.37
C CYS A 43 10.70 20.27 -16.77
N SER A 44 10.48 21.57 -16.97
CA SER A 44 9.18 22.07 -17.41
C SER A 44 8.90 21.72 -18.87
N CYS A 45 9.89 21.78 -19.77
CA CYS A 45 9.76 21.27 -21.14
C CYS A 45 9.39 19.77 -21.15
N LEU A 46 10.08 18.97 -20.34
CA LEU A 46 9.78 17.54 -20.20
C LEU A 46 8.34 17.32 -19.74
N PHE A 47 7.86 18.10 -18.77
CA PHE A 47 6.49 18.00 -18.30
C PHE A 47 5.48 18.34 -19.38
N GLU A 48 5.68 19.42 -20.14
CA GLU A 48 4.78 19.78 -21.24
C GLU A 48 4.70 18.67 -22.30
N ILE A 49 5.82 18.03 -22.65
CA ILE A 49 5.85 16.86 -23.54
C ILE A 49 5.08 15.68 -22.94
N ILE A 50 5.19 15.44 -21.63
CA ILE A 50 4.44 14.38 -20.95
C ILE A 50 2.94 14.67 -20.95
N ALA A 51 2.53 15.93 -20.73
CA ALA A 51 1.14 16.33 -20.62
C ALA A 51 0.46 16.61 -21.98
N ALA A 52 1.24 16.69 -23.06
CA ALA A 52 0.79 16.95 -24.43
C ALA A 52 -0.22 15.90 -24.89
N ARG A 53 -1.45 16.35 -25.20
CA ARG A 53 -2.57 15.48 -25.61
C ARG A 53 -2.41 14.91 -27.01
N ASP A 54 -1.82 15.71 -27.90
CA ASP A 54 -1.46 15.36 -29.27
C ASP A 54 -0.37 14.28 -29.33
N LEU A 55 0.46 14.18 -28.30
CA LEU A 55 1.52 13.16 -28.21
C LEU A 55 1.08 11.88 -27.48
N VAL A 56 -0.21 11.73 -27.14
CA VAL A 56 -0.71 10.53 -26.41
C VAL A 56 -0.42 9.24 -27.17
N SER A 57 -0.49 9.26 -28.51
CA SER A 57 -0.13 8.14 -29.39
C SER A 57 1.37 7.80 -29.37
N GLN A 58 2.22 8.75 -28.96
CA GLN A 58 3.68 8.59 -28.88
C GLN A 58 4.11 8.20 -27.46
N GLY A 59 3.60 7.07 -26.99
CA GLY A 59 3.83 6.59 -25.63
C GLY A 59 5.30 6.44 -25.25
N GLU A 60 6.17 6.10 -26.21
CA GLU A 60 7.62 5.89 -25.96
C GLU A 60 8.37 7.20 -25.69
N ILE A 61 8.08 8.26 -26.45
CA ILE A 61 8.69 9.58 -26.25
C ILE A 61 8.25 10.16 -24.90
N ARG A 62 6.95 10.10 -24.59
CA ARG A 62 6.41 10.57 -23.29
C ARG A 62 6.98 9.76 -22.12
N LEU A 63 7.18 8.45 -22.31
CA LEU A 63 7.80 7.59 -21.31
C LEU A 63 9.27 7.96 -21.09
N MET A 64 10.04 8.17 -22.16
CA MET A 64 11.43 8.61 -22.07
C MET A 64 11.53 9.98 -21.37
N ALA A 65 10.67 10.94 -21.73
CA ALA A 65 10.58 12.23 -21.07
C ALA A 65 10.33 12.09 -19.55
N SER A 66 9.42 11.19 -19.16
CA SER A 66 9.11 10.89 -17.76
C SER A 66 10.32 10.31 -17.01
N VAL A 67 11.14 9.50 -17.68
CA VAL A 67 12.37 8.95 -17.11
C VAL A 67 13.41 10.04 -16.88
N TYR A 68 13.68 10.88 -17.87
CA TYR A 68 14.58 12.03 -17.73
C TYR A 68 14.10 12.99 -16.64
N PHE A 69 12.80 13.25 -16.56
CA PHE A 69 12.24 14.16 -15.57
C PHE A 69 12.45 13.61 -14.14
N LYS A 70 12.14 12.34 -13.91
CA LYS A 70 12.40 11.66 -12.63
C LYS A 70 13.89 11.70 -12.25
N ASN A 71 14.79 11.47 -13.22
CA ASN A 71 16.23 11.51 -12.97
C ASN A 71 16.70 12.93 -12.60
N SER A 72 16.22 13.93 -13.33
CA SER A 72 16.52 15.35 -13.09
C SER A 72 16.04 15.80 -11.70
N VAL A 73 14.81 15.47 -11.30
CA VAL A 73 14.31 15.75 -9.94
C VAL A 73 15.16 15.05 -8.89
N THR A 74 15.59 13.81 -9.13
CA THR A 74 16.42 13.07 -8.16
C THR A 74 17.78 13.75 -7.94
N ARG A 75 18.36 14.35 -8.98
CA ARG A 75 19.70 14.97 -8.96
C ARG A 75 19.66 16.43 -8.51
N TYR A 76 18.73 17.23 -9.04
CA TYR A 76 18.79 18.68 -9.00
C TYR A 76 17.66 19.35 -8.21
N TRP A 77 16.74 18.59 -7.59
CA TRP A 77 15.66 19.18 -6.79
C TRP A 77 16.16 19.79 -5.47
N ARG A 78 17.08 19.10 -4.78
CA ARG A 78 17.72 19.61 -3.56
C ARG A 78 18.97 20.39 -3.90
N LYS A 79 19.11 21.60 -3.35
CA LYS A 79 20.34 22.38 -3.43
C LYS A 79 21.46 21.63 -2.69
N ARG A 80 22.49 21.18 -3.40
CA ARG A 80 23.75 20.68 -2.83
C ARG A 80 24.84 21.74 -3.04
N ARG A 81 25.91 21.70 -2.24
CA ARG A 81 26.97 22.73 -2.29
C ARG A 81 27.57 22.91 -3.70
N ASP A 82 27.68 21.82 -4.46
CA ASP A 82 28.38 21.81 -5.76
C ASP A 82 27.47 21.41 -6.94
N SER A 83 26.14 21.52 -6.80
CA SER A 83 25.20 21.15 -7.87
C SER A 83 24.29 22.31 -8.25
N LEU A 84 24.09 22.49 -9.56
CA LEU A 84 22.99 23.28 -10.09
C LEU A 84 21.66 22.74 -9.53
N CYS A 85 20.74 23.66 -9.22
CA CYS A 85 19.46 23.36 -8.59
C CYS A 85 18.35 23.95 -9.44
N ILE A 86 17.23 23.24 -9.54
CA ILE A 86 16.01 23.76 -10.16
C ILE A 86 15.56 25.00 -9.38
N GLY A 87 15.24 26.08 -10.11
CA GLY A 87 14.82 27.36 -9.53
C GLY A 87 13.50 27.25 -8.76
N ASN A 88 13.30 28.09 -7.75
CA ASN A 88 12.10 28.00 -6.90
C ASN A 88 10.79 28.24 -7.67
N ASP A 89 10.78 29.19 -8.61
CA ASP A 89 9.61 29.45 -9.47
C ASP A 89 9.26 28.23 -10.32
N GLU A 90 10.29 27.56 -10.87
CA GLU A 90 10.11 26.34 -11.63
C GLU A 90 9.60 25.19 -10.74
N LYS A 91 10.09 25.05 -9.51
CA LYS A 91 9.56 24.04 -8.57
C LYS A 91 8.09 24.26 -8.24
N ILE A 92 7.67 25.50 -7.99
CA ILE A 92 6.26 25.84 -7.74
C ILE A 92 5.42 25.47 -8.97
N HIS A 93 5.87 25.88 -10.16
CA HIS A 93 5.20 25.56 -11.41
C HIS A 93 5.02 24.06 -11.61
N LEU A 94 6.10 23.28 -11.46
CA LEU A 94 6.09 21.83 -11.62
C LEU A 94 5.18 21.14 -10.61
N ARG A 95 5.17 21.57 -9.34
CA ARG A 95 4.26 21.03 -8.32
C ARG A 95 2.79 21.22 -8.71
N ASN A 96 2.41 22.43 -9.13
CA ASN A 96 1.05 22.73 -9.57
C ASN A 96 0.66 21.90 -10.80
N LYS A 97 1.56 21.84 -11.79
CA LYS A 97 1.37 21.06 -13.01
C LYS A 97 1.20 19.56 -12.73
N LEU A 98 2.04 18.98 -11.88
CA LEU A 98 1.93 17.59 -11.45
C LEU A 98 0.59 17.27 -10.78
N MET A 99 0.07 18.16 -9.93
CA MET A 99 -1.25 17.97 -9.32
C MET A 99 -2.39 18.12 -10.31
N SER A 100 -2.24 19.01 -11.30
CA SER A 100 -3.25 19.22 -12.34
C SER A 100 -3.33 18.04 -13.33
N HIS A 101 -2.22 17.35 -13.59
CA HIS A 101 -2.17 16.19 -14.49
C HIS A 101 -2.53 14.89 -13.76
N ASN A 102 -3.80 14.79 -13.42
CA ASN A 102 -4.34 13.77 -12.52
C ASN A 102 -4.96 12.55 -13.22
N ARG A 103 -5.04 12.55 -14.56
CA ARG A 103 -5.73 11.53 -15.37
C ARG A 103 -4.84 10.93 -16.46
N GLU A 104 -3.62 10.53 -16.11
CA GLU A 104 -2.70 9.87 -17.05
C GLU A 104 -3.23 8.48 -17.46
N GLU A 105 -3.39 8.28 -18.77
CA GLU A 105 -3.89 7.02 -19.34
C GLU A 105 -2.82 5.94 -19.35
N ASN A 106 -1.57 6.28 -19.68
CA ASN A 106 -0.48 5.30 -19.73
C ASN A 106 -0.05 4.88 -18.31
N PRO A 107 -0.23 3.61 -17.90
CA PRO A 107 0.05 3.17 -16.53
C PRO A 107 1.54 3.27 -16.16
N LYS A 108 2.46 3.16 -17.13
CA LYS A 108 3.91 3.29 -16.89
C LYS A 108 4.28 4.74 -16.58
N ILE A 109 3.72 5.70 -17.32
CA ILE A 109 3.91 7.13 -17.10
C ILE A 109 3.28 7.54 -15.76
N ALA A 110 2.04 7.12 -15.50
CA ALA A 110 1.35 7.39 -14.24
C ALA A 110 2.17 6.94 -13.03
N LEU A 111 2.79 5.76 -13.10
CA LEU A 111 3.67 5.25 -12.06
C LEU A 111 4.93 6.11 -11.86
N LEU A 112 5.56 6.57 -12.95
CA LEU A 112 6.73 7.45 -12.88
C LEU A 112 6.37 8.80 -12.26
N LEU A 113 5.22 9.37 -12.63
CA LEU A 113 4.72 10.62 -12.05
C LEU A 113 4.42 10.46 -10.56
N ALA A 114 3.80 9.34 -10.14
CA ALA A 114 3.56 9.06 -8.72
C ALA A 114 4.87 8.93 -7.91
N VAL A 115 5.92 8.34 -8.50
CA VAL A 115 7.26 8.28 -7.88
C VAL A 115 7.91 9.66 -7.82
N LEU A 116 7.70 10.48 -8.84
CA LEU A 116 8.24 11.83 -8.89
C LEU A 116 7.60 12.72 -7.82
N VAL A 117 6.27 12.70 -7.71
CA VAL A 117 5.53 13.41 -6.65
C VAL A 117 6.01 12.95 -5.27
N SER A 118 6.15 11.64 -5.04
CA SER A 118 6.60 11.14 -3.73
C SER A 118 8.00 11.62 -3.36
N LYS A 119 8.93 11.67 -4.32
CA LYS A 119 10.30 12.17 -4.10
C LYS A 119 10.34 13.67 -3.79
N ILE A 120 9.52 14.45 -4.48
CA ILE A 120 9.38 15.89 -4.20
C ILE A 120 8.78 16.07 -2.81
N ALA A 121 7.68 15.37 -2.51
CA ALA A 121 7.00 15.42 -1.21
C ALA A 121 7.95 15.11 -0.04
N ARG A 122 8.84 14.13 -0.17
CA ARG A 122 9.85 13.83 0.87
C ARG A 122 10.70 15.03 1.28
N THR A 123 10.95 15.92 0.33
CA THR A 123 11.80 17.10 0.50
C THR A 123 10.98 18.32 0.92
N ASP A 124 9.85 18.52 0.28
CA ASP A 124 9.14 19.80 0.28
C ASP A 124 7.95 19.78 1.26
N TYR A 125 7.38 18.62 1.57
CA TYR A 125 6.30 18.52 2.56
C TYR A 125 6.86 18.50 4.00
N PRO A 126 6.26 19.24 4.95
CA PRO A 126 5.04 20.06 4.82
C PRO A 126 5.27 21.54 4.46
N LYS A 127 6.51 22.03 4.51
CA LYS A 127 6.78 23.48 4.51
C LYS A 127 6.59 24.14 3.14
N GLU A 128 7.21 23.59 2.11
CA GLU A 128 7.20 24.16 0.76
C GLU A 128 5.95 23.73 -0.02
N TRP A 129 5.37 22.58 0.32
CA TRP A 129 4.20 22.00 -0.35
C TRP A 129 3.04 21.64 0.61
N PRO A 130 2.47 22.60 1.35
CA PRO A 130 1.49 22.34 2.40
C PRO A 130 0.16 21.76 1.89
N ASP A 131 -0.26 22.11 0.67
CA ASP A 131 -1.52 21.71 0.04
C ASP A 131 -1.49 20.33 -0.63
N LEU A 132 -0.37 19.59 -0.54
CA LEU A 132 -0.22 18.28 -1.19
C LEU A 132 -1.35 17.30 -0.83
N PHE A 133 -1.64 17.12 0.46
CA PHE A 133 -2.63 16.14 0.90
C PHE A 133 -4.08 16.61 0.71
N SER A 134 -4.35 17.92 0.78
CA SER A 134 -5.67 18.45 0.42
C SER A 134 -5.97 18.21 -1.06
N ASN A 135 -5.01 18.44 -1.94
CA ASN A 135 -5.18 18.25 -3.38
C ASN A 135 -5.30 16.77 -3.72
N LEU A 136 -4.53 15.90 -3.05
CA LEU A 136 -4.68 14.45 -3.20
C LEU A 136 -6.03 13.95 -2.68
N ALA A 137 -6.52 14.49 -1.56
CA ALA A 137 -7.84 14.14 -1.02
C ALA A 137 -8.97 14.51 -1.99
N GLN A 138 -8.87 15.66 -2.68
CA GLN A 138 -9.82 16.03 -3.73
C GLN A 138 -9.72 15.10 -4.94
N GLN A 139 -8.51 14.75 -5.39
CA GLN A 139 -8.32 13.88 -6.54
C GLN A 139 -8.90 12.48 -6.33
N ILE A 140 -8.74 11.90 -5.15
CA ILE A 140 -9.28 10.57 -4.84
C ILE A 140 -10.81 10.56 -4.70
N GLN A 141 -11.45 11.73 -4.50
CA GLN A 141 -12.91 11.91 -4.53
C GLN A 141 -13.49 12.02 -5.94
N SER A 142 -12.65 12.02 -6.97
CA SER A 142 -13.10 12.10 -8.36
C SER A 142 -14.10 10.99 -8.71
N THR A 143 -15.18 11.36 -9.38
CA THR A 143 -16.15 10.40 -9.95
C THR A 143 -15.56 9.60 -11.12
N ASP A 144 -14.52 10.14 -11.76
CA ASP A 144 -13.74 9.40 -12.75
C ASP A 144 -12.84 8.36 -12.06
N ASN A 145 -13.14 7.09 -12.33
CA ASN A 145 -12.42 5.92 -11.80
C ASN A 145 -10.92 5.96 -12.11
N LEU A 146 -10.52 6.42 -13.29
CA LEU A 146 -9.12 6.48 -13.68
C LEU A 146 -8.38 7.55 -12.88
N ALA A 147 -8.94 8.75 -12.79
CA ALA A 147 -8.36 9.85 -12.02
C ALA A 147 -8.26 9.52 -10.52
N ALA A 148 -9.31 8.92 -9.94
CA ALA A 148 -9.31 8.45 -8.56
C ALA A 148 -8.22 7.37 -8.37
N HIS A 149 -8.14 6.40 -9.28
CA HIS A 149 -7.10 5.37 -9.26
C HIS A 149 -5.68 5.97 -9.30
N ARG A 150 -5.43 7.00 -10.12
CA ARG A 150 -4.16 7.73 -10.13
C ARG A 150 -3.90 8.46 -8.81
N GLY A 151 -4.92 9.08 -8.22
CA GLY A 151 -4.82 9.73 -6.91
C GLY A 151 -4.38 8.75 -5.82
N PHE A 152 -5.01 7.58 -5.73
CA PHE A 152 -4.63 6.53 -4.77
C PHE A 152 -3.22 6.00 -5.02
N MET A 153 -2.77 5.93 -6.27
CA MET A 153 -1.39 5.55 -6.62
C MET A 153 -0.37 6.58 -6.11
N ILE A 154 -0.62 7.87 -6.36
CA ILE A 154 0.23 8.97 -5.89
C ILE A 154 0.25 9.01 -4.35
N LEU A 155 -0.92 8.90 -3.72
CA LEU A 155 -1.04 8.88 -2.27
C LEU A 155 -0.25 7.73 -1.64
N LEU A 156 -0.43 6.50 -2.15
CA LEU A 156 0.31 5.35 -1.65
C LEU A 156 1.83 5.51 -1.80
N ARG A 157 2.30 6.03 -2.94
CA ARG A 157 3.73 6.28 -3.15
C ARG A 157 4.26 7.34 -2.21
N THR A 158 3.51 8.42 -2.02
CA THR A 158 3.86 9.53 -1.13
C THR A 158 3.94 9.08 0.32
N LEU A 159 2.94 8.35 0.82
CA LEU A 159 2.94 7.84 2.20
C LEU A 159 4.12 6.90 2.45
N LYS A 160 4.43 5.99 1.53
CA LYS A 160 5.61 5.11 1.66
C LYS A 160 6.92 5.89 1.74
N GLU A 161 7.03 6.95 0.95
CA GLU A 161 8.23 7.78 0.96
C GLU A 161 8.36 8.51 2.29
N LEU A 162 7.28 9.12 2.81
CA LEU A 162 7.29 9.85 4.07
C LEU A 162 7.47 8.95 5.31
N GLU A 163 6.82 7.78 5.32
CA GLU A 163 6.93 6.78 6.41
C GLU A 163 8.38 6.33 6.67
N SER A 164 9.23 6.34 5.65
CA SER A 164 10.62 5.93 5.79
C SER A 164 11.49 6.97 6.51
N LYS A 165 10.98 8.19 6.77
CA LYS A 165 11.67 9.20 7.58
C LYS A 165 11.53 8.84 9.07
N ARG A 166 12.66 8.59 9.73
CA ARG A 166 12.69 8.02 11.10
C ARG A 166 12.87 9.06 12.21
N LEU A 167 13.08 10.33 11.89
CA LEU A 167 13.20 11.38 12.91
C LEU A 167 11.85 11.59 13.60
N ASN A 168 11.89 11.93 14.90
CA ASN A 168 10.67 12.12 15.70
C ASN A 168 9.77 13.24 15.15
N SER A 169 10.34 14.32 14.61
CA SER A 169 9.59 15.40 13.95
C SER A 169 8.84 14.88 12.72
N ASP A 170 9.49 14.06 11.90
CA ASP A 170 8.88 13.48 10.71
C ASP A 170 7.79 12.46 11.06
N GLN A 171 7.97 11.68 12.12
CA GLN A 171 6.95 10.74 12.60
C GLN A 171 5.70 11.46 13.12
N ARG A 172 5.85 12.63 13.77
CA ARG A 172 4.72 13.47 14.16
C ARG A 172 3.95 13.99 12.95
N ILE A 173 4.67 14.49 11.95
CA ILE A 173 4.08 14.92 10.67
C ILE A 173 3.31 13.75 10.01
N PHE A 174 3.87 12.54 10.02
CA PHE A 174 3.17 11.37 9.49
C PHE A 174 1.91 11.01 10.28
N SER A 175 1.94 11.17 11.61
CA SER A 175 0.77 10.99 12.48
C SER A 175 -0.33 12.00 12.15
N GLU A 176 0.02 13.27 11.94
CA GLU A 176 -0.92 14.32 11.50
C GLU A 176 -1.56 13.98 10.14
N ILE A 177 -0.75 13.55 9.17
CA ILE A 177 -1.26 13.06 7.87
C ILE A 177 -2.24 11.89 8.08
N ALA A 178 -1.90 10.95 8.96
CA ALA A 178 -2.74 9.80 9.22
C ALA A 178 -4.10 10.19 9.81
N SER A 179 -4.11 11.10 10.80
CA SER A 179 -5.35 11.62 11.37
C SER A 179 -6.24 12.33 10.34
N GLN A 180 -5.65 13.07 9.40
CA GLN A 180 -6.41 13.78 8.36
C GLN A 180 -7.03 12.85 7.32
N LEU A 181 -6.35 11.76 6.98
CA LEU A 181 -6.75 10.89 5.86
C LEU A 181 -7.51 9.63 6.28
N PHE A 182 -7.39 9.19 7.53
CA PHE A 182 -7.86 7.88 7.96
C PHE A 182 -9.35 7.65 7.67
N ASP A 183 -10.23 8.49 8.24
CA ASP A 183 -11.69 8.33 8.09
C ASP A 183 -12.12 8.30 6.64
N TYR A 184 -11.49 9.15 5.83
CA TYR A 184 -11.81 9.27 4.41
C TYR A 184 -11.38 8.01 3.64
N CYS A 185 -10.12 7.60 3.76
CA CYS A 185 -9.63 6.38 3.12
C CYS A 185 -10.38 5.14 3.60
N TRP A 186 -10.79 5.13 4.87
CA TRP A 186 -11.50 4.01 5.47
C TRP A 186 -12.91 3.85 4.92
N LYS A 187 -13.68 4.95 4.85
CA LYS A 187 -15.01 4.95 4.21
C LYS A 187 -14.93 4.52 2.75
N HIS A 188 -13.93 5.02 2.02
CA HIS A 188 -13.71 4.63 0.62
C HIS A 188 -13.40 3.13 0.49
N TRP A 189 -12.55 2.60 1.36
CA TRP A 189 -12.22 1.17 1.41
C TRP A 189 -13.46 0.31 1.65
N GLN A 190 -14.36 0.73 2.55
CA GLN A 190 -15.59 0.01 2.89
C GLN A 190 -16.59 0.02 1.72
N SER A 191 -16.75 1.17 1.05
CA SER A 191 -17.61 1.26 -0.14
C SER A 191 -17.09 0.39 -1.29
N ASP A 192 -15.79 0.45 -1.56
CA ASP A 192 -15.18 -0.31 -2.65
C ASP A 192 -15.24 -1.82 -2.40
N VAL A 193 -15.01 -2.30 -1.17
CA VAL A 193 -15.09 -3.75 -0.88
C VAL A 193 -16.50 -4.30 -1.10
N GLN A 194 -17.54 -3.53 -0.73
CA GLN A 194 -18.93 -3.92 -0.96
C GLN A 194 -19.23 -4.00 -2.45
N SER A 195 -18.83 -3.00 -3.24
CA SER A 195 -19.01 -2.99 -4.69
C SER A 195 -18.25 -4.15 -5.36
N ILE A 196 -17.02 -4.45 -4.92
CA ILE A 196 -16.24 -5.56 -5.44
C ILE A 196 -16.92 -6.89 -5.16
N LEU A 197 -17.36 -7.14 -3.92
CA LEU A 197 -18.03 -8.38 -3.56
C LEU A 197 -19.36 -8.57 -4.31
N GLN A 198 -20.13 -7.50 -4.53
CA GLN A 198 -21.34 -7.54 -5.35
C GLN A 198 -21.03 -7.95 -6.80
N ASN A 199 -20.02 -7.36 -7.43
CA ASN A 199 -19.59 -7.74 -8.78
C ASN A 199 -19.07 -9.18 -8.83
N PHE A 200 -18.31 -9.61 -7.82
CA PHE A 200 -17.84 -11.00 -7.71
C PHE A 200 -19.02 -11.98 -7.65
N SER A 201 -20.06 -11.66 -6.88
CA SER A 201 -21.27 -12.47 -6.80
C SER A 201 -21.99 -12.57 -8.16
N ALA A 202 -22.16 -11.44 -8.87
CA ALA A 202 -22.80 -11.42 -10.18
C ALA A 202 -22.00 -12.23 -11.22
N LEU A 203 -20.68 -12.06 -11.25
CA LEU A 203 -19.79 -12.76 -12.17
C LEU A 203 -19.69 -14.26 -11.87
N SER A 204 -19.83 -14.67 -10.61
CA SER A 204 -19.88 -16.10 -10.26
C SER A 204 -21.15 -16.79 -10.76
N GLN A 205 -22.22 -16.03 -11.04
CA GLN A 205 -23.52 -16.54 -11.47
C GLN A 205 -23.71 -16.49 -13.00
N CYS A 206 -22.97 -15.63 -13.72
CA CYS A 206 -23.10 -15.45 -15.17
C CYS A 206 -22.06 -16.27 -15.96
N SER A 207 -22.52 -17.23 -16.78
CA SER A 207 -21.66 -18.09 -17.62
C SER A 207 -21.28 -17.49 -18.98
N THR A 208 -21.67 -16.26 -19.31
CA THR A 208 -21.51 -15.67 -20.65
C THR A 208 -20.39 -14.62 -20.71
N ALA A 209 -19.28 -14.96 -21.39
CA ALA A 209 -18.01 -14.23 -21.36
C ALA A 209 -17.86 -13.05 -22.33
N ASN A 210 -18.82 -12.73 -23.21
CA ASN A 210 -18.48 -12.09 -24.50
C ASN A 210 -19.00 -10.66 -24.79
N SER A 211 -19.44 -9.86 -23.80
CA SER A 211 -19.90 -8.48 -24.08
C SER A 211 -19.45 -7.38 -23.11
N LEU A 212 -18.46 -7.62 -22.25
CA LEU A 212 -18.19 -6.76 -21.07
C LEU A 212 -16.76 -6.17 -20.99
N SER A 213 -15.95 -6.19 -22.05
CA SER A 213 -14.53 -5.80 -21.95
C SER A 213 -14.30 -4.42 -21.31
N GLY A 214 -15.05 -3.39 -21.72
CA GLY A 214 -14.94 -2.05 -21.13
C GLY A 214 -15.41 -1.97 -19.67
N GLN A 215 -16.49 -2.67 -19.32
CA GLN A 215 -16.98 -2.74 -17.93
C GLN A 215 -16.02 -3.53 -17.02
N MET A 216 -15.35 -4.55 -17.57
CA MET A 216 -14.34 -5.31 -16.86
C MET A 216 -13.09 -4.47 -16.57
N ASP A 217 -12.64 -3.64 -17.51
CA ASP A 217 -11.48 -2.77 -17.30
C ASP A 217 -11.73 -1.73 -16.20
N ASP A 218 -12.91 -1.09 -16.21
CA ASP A 218 -13.33 -0.19 -15.13
C ASP A 218 -13.44 -0.92 -13.78
N PHE A 219 -13.97 -2.14 -13.79
CA PHE A 219 -14.04 -2.97 -12.60
C PHE A 219 -12.65 -3.33 -12.03
N PHE A 220 -11.69 -3.66 -12.91
CA PHE A 220 -10.31 -3.91 -12.49
C PHE A 220 -9.63 -2.66 -11.94
N LEU A 221 -9.92 -1.46 -12.47
CA LEU A 221 -9.44 -0.20 -11.90
C LEU A 221 -9.94 0.00 -10.47
N VAL A 222 -11.21 -0.30 -10.19
CA VAL A 222 -11.77 -0.28 -8.83
C VAL A 222 -11.07 -1.30 -7.93
N CYS A 223 -10.84 -2.51 -8.42
CA CYS A 223 -10.10 -3.55 -7.69
C CYS A 223 -8.66 -3.14 -7.35
N GLU A 224 -7.94 -2.56 -8.30
CA GLU A 224 -6.57 -2.05 -8.10
C GLU A 224 -6.55 -0.87 -7.13
N ARG A 225 -7.50 0.06 -7.26
CA ARG A 225 -7.69 1.21 -6.36
C ARG A 225 -7.90 0.74 -4.93
N TRP A 226 -8.86 -0.16 -4.71
CA TRP A 226 -9.14 -0.74 -3.40
C TRP A 226 -7.93 -1.47 -2.82
N PHE A 227 -7.18 -2.18 -3.66
CA PHE A 227 -5.95 -2.85 -3.22
C PHE A 227 -4.84 -1.86 -2.83
N MET A 228 -4.76 -0.70 -3.48
CA MET A 228 -3.88 0.40 -3.04
C MET A 228 -4.38 1.02 -1.74
N CYS A 229 -5.68 1.27 -1.62
CA CYS A 229 -6.31 1.78 -0.39
C CYS A 229 -6.06 0.83 0.80
N THR A 230 -6.16 -0.48 0.60
CA THR A 230 -5.80 -1.50 1.59
C THR A 230 -4.37 -1.34 2.13
N LYS A 231 -3.42 -0.99 1.25
CA LYS A 231 -2.04 -0.70 1.67
C LYS A 231 -1.92 0.65 2.38
N ILE A 232 -2.67 1.66 1.94
CA ILE A 232 -2.73 2.97 2.58
C ILE A 232 -3.23 2.81 4.02
N ILE A 233 -4.38 2.16 4.24
CA ILE A 233 -4.92 1.89 5.58
C ILE A 233 -3.88 1.22 6.48
N ARG A 234 -3.15 0.22 5.98
CA ARG A 234 -2.04 -0.38 6.73
C ARG A 234 -1.01 0.67 7.18
N HIS A 235 -0.57 1.56 6.29
CA HIS A 235 0.41 2.60 6.61
C HIS A 235 -0.14 3.60 7.63
N LEU A 236 -1.40 4.03 7.49
CA LEU A 236 -2.06 4.94 8.43
C LEU A 236 -2.17 4.31 9.82
N VAL A 237 -2.59 3.03 9.92
CA VAL A 237 -2.71 2.32 11.21
C VAL A 237 -1.35 2.03 11.87
N ILE A 238 -0.37 1.53 11.11
CA ILE A 238 0.91 1.05 11.68
C ILE A 238 1.88 2.21 11.98
N SER A 239 1.97 3.17 11.06
CA SER A 239 2.97 4.23 11.10
C SER A 239 2.39 5.58 11.49
N GLY A 240 1.06 5.77 11.35
CA GLY A 240 0.36 6.96 11.85
C GLY A 240 0.23 6.98 13.38
N HIS A 241 0.39 5.83 14.03
CA HIS A 241 0.30 5.70 15.48
C HIS A 241 1.62 5.15 16.05
N ARG A 242 1.99 5.65 17.21
CA ARG A 242 3.04 5.04 18.02
C ARG A 242 2.59 3.65 18.46
N SER A 243 3.56 2.76 18.67
CA SER A 243 3.25 1.42 19.17
C SER A 243 2.64 1.54 20.56
N ASP A 244 1.51 0.88 20.79
CA ASP A 244 0.86 0.83 22.11
C ASP A 244 1.72 0.17 23.20
N VAL A 245 2.80 -0.52 22.82
CA VAL A 245 3.84 -1.02 23.72
C VAL A 245 4.67 0.12 24.31
N LEU A 246 4.93 1.15 23.51
CA LEU A 246 5.74 2.31 23.87
C LEU A 246 4.91 3.44 24.48
N ASP A 247 3.65 3.59 24.06
CA ASP A 247 2.79 4.73 24.38
C ASP A 247 1.82 4.47 25.54
N GLY A 248 2.31 3.83 26.59
CA GLY A 248 1.53 3.66 27.82
C GLY A 248 0.20 2.90 27.67
N VAL A 249 0.10 1.98 26.70
CA VAL A 249 -1.12 1.18 26.44
C VAL A 249 -2.34 2.01 26.07
N GLU A 250 -2.15 3.17 25.43
CA GLU A 250 -3.27 3.86 24.81
C GLU A 250 -3.85 3.00 23.67
N VAL A 251 -5.17 2.85 23.68
CA VAL A 251 -5.88 2.08 22.67
C VAL A 251 -5.78 2.81 21.34
N VAL A 252 -5.23 2.14 20.34
CA VAL A 252 -5.19 2.66 18.96
C VAL A 252 -6.56 2.38 18.33
N CYS A 253 -7.49 3.35 18.40
CA CYS A 253 -8.87 3.21 17.92
C CYS A 253 -8.98 2.59 16.51
N PRO A 254 -8.16 3.00 15.52
CA PRO A 254 -8.18 2.38 14.19
C PRO A 254 -7.99 0.86 14.17
N VAL A 255 -7.29 0.27 15.15
CA VAL A 255 -7.12 -1.19 15.24
C VAL A 255 -8.46 -1.88 15.49
N LYS A 256 -9.30 -1.32 16.38
CA LYS A 256 -10.62 -1.86 16.71
C LYS A 256 -11.60 -1.77 15.54
N GLU A 257 -11.50 -0.70 14.76
CA GLU A 257 -12.37 -0.49 13.60
C GLU A 257 -11.94 -1.34 12.39
N VAL A 258 -10.63 -1.43 12.13
CA VAL A 258 -10.11 -2.01 10.90
C VAL A 258 -9.99 -3.53 10.96
N CYS A 259 -9.52 -4.09 12.07
CA CYS A 259 -9.17 -5.52 12.13
C CYS A 259 -10.38 -6.45 11.95
N PRO A 260 -11.53 -6.25 12.61
CA PRO A 260 -12.71 -7.09 12.42
C PRO A 260 -13.23 -7.02 10.97
N VAL A 261 -13.25 -5.83 10.39
CA VAL A 261 -13.75 -5.61 9.03
C VAL A 261 -12.83 -6.26 7.99
N ILE A 262 -11.51 -6.17 8.18
CA ILE A 262 -10.54 -6.87 7.31
C ILE A 262 -10.70 -8.39 7.43
N LEU A 263 -10.91 -8.93 8.64
CA LEU A 263 -11.16 -10.37 8.82
C LEU A 263 -12.43 -10.80 8.08
N ASN A 264 -13.51 -10.05 8.21
CA ASN A 264 -14.76 -10.31 7.49
C ASN A 264 -14.55 -10.27 5.96
N ALA A 265 -13.80 -9.28 5.45
CA ALA A 265 -13.48 -9.23 4.03
C ALA A 265 -12.69 -10.47 3.57
N VAL A 266 -11.71 -10.95 4.34
CA VAL A 266 -11.02 -12.22 4.05
C VAL A 266 -12.04 -13.36 3.95
N GLN A 267 -12.94 -13.49 4.94
CA GLN A 267 -13.96 -14.54 4.95
C GLN A 267 -14.87 -14.47 3.72
N MET A 268 -15.23 -13.27 3.26
CA MET A 268 -16.08 -13.07 2.07
C MET A 268 -15.34 -13.34 0.75
N PHE A 269 -14.03 -13.10 0.67
CA PHE A 269 -13.27 -13.39 -0.55
C PHE A 269 -12.92 -14.88 -0.71
N LEU A 270 -12.77 -15.62 0.38
CA LEU A 270 -12.31 -17.02 0.32
C LEU A 270 -13.20 -17.96 -0.52
N PRO A 271 -14.54 -17.91 -0.47
CA PRO A 271 -15.40 -18.77 -1.29
C PRO A 271 -15.12 -18.65 -2.80
N TYR A 272 -14.76 -17.45 -3.26
CA TYR A 272 -14.46 -17.19 -4.67
C TYR A 272 -13.15 -17.83 -5.15
N TYR A 273 -12.27 -18.26 -4.24
CA TYR A 273 -11.07 -19.00 -4.62
C TYR A 273 -11.41 -20.34 -5.30
N SER A 274 -12.49 -21.00 -4.85
CA SER A 274 -13.02 -22.21 -5.47
C SER A 274 -13.90 -21.96 -6.69
N SER A 275 -14.50 -20.77 -6.81
CA SER A 275 -15.49 -20.47 -7.88
C SER A 275 -14.86 -20.03 -9.20
N PHE A 276 -13.66 -19.44 -9.19
CA PHE A 276 -13.02 -18.90 -10.41
C PHE A 276 -11.84 -19.68 -11.05
N PRO A 277 -11.44 -20.90 -10.63
CA PRO A 277 -10.25 -21.54 -11.20
C PRO A 277 -10.42 -21.92 -12.68
N GLU A 278 -11.65 -22.20 -13.13
CA GLU A 278 -11.96 -22.51 -14.53
C GLU A 278 -12.72 -21.33 -15.16
N GLY A 279 -12.06 -20.54 -16.02
CA GLY A 279 -12.71 -19.50 -16.84
C GLY A 279 -12.34 -18.04 -16.54
N GLN A 280 -11.85 -17.70 -15.34
CA GLN A 280 -11.55 -16.30 -14.96
C GLN A 280 -10.20 -16.13 -14.20
N PRO A 281 -9.04 -16.34 -14.87
CA PRO A 281 -7.73 -16.39 -14.21
C PRO A 281 -7.33 -15.08 -13.51
N LYS A 282 -7.68 -13.92 -14.08
CA LYS A 282 -7.38 -12.60 -13.48
C LYS A 282 -8.09 -12.39 -12.14
N LEU A 283 -9.36 -12.78 -12.03
CA LEU A 283 -10.13 -12.68 -10.79
C LEU A 283 -9.61 -13.65 -9.74
N TRP A 284 -9.28 -14.88 -10.15
CA TRP A 284 -8.68 -15.86 -9.26
C TRP A 284 -7.32 -15.40 -8.70
N GLU A 285 -6.44 -14.84 -9.53
CA GLU A 285 -5.18 -14.25 -9.08
C GLU A 285 -5.43 -13.07 -8.12
N PHE A 286 -6.44 -12.25 -8.40
CA PHE A 286 -6.84 -11.17 -7.52
C PHE A 286 -7.28 -11.70 -6.14
N VAL A 287 -8.16 -12.70 -6.06
CA VAL A 287 -8.57 -13.36 -4.78
C VAL A 287 -7.35 -13.83 -3.99
N LYS A 288 -6.40 -14.48 -4.68
CA LYS A 288 -5.17 -14.97 -4.04
C LYS A 288 -4.37 -13.83 -3.43
N LYS A 289 -4.16 -12.78 -4.21
CA LYS A 289 -3.38 -11.61 -3.86
C LYS A 289 -4.02 -10.85 -2.69
N VAL A 290 -5.33 -10.64 -2.69
CA VAL A 290 -6.03 -9.86 -1.66
C VAL A 290 -6.15 -10.64 -0.35
N SER A 291 -6.56 -11.91 -0.38
CA SER A 291 -6.71 -12.73 0.83
C SER A 291 -5.37 -12.86 1.57
N THR A 292 -4.28 -13.09 0.83
CA THR A 292 -2.92 -13.14 1.40
C THR A 292 -2.50 -11.78 1.96
N LYS A 293 -2.82 -10.68 1.26
CA LYS A 293 -2.41 -9.33 1.67
C LYS A 293 -3.15 -8.85 2.92
N LEU A 294 -4.45 -9.11 3.01
CA LEU A 294 -5.27 -8.76 4.18
C LEU A 294 -4.76 -9.49 5.43
N MET A 295 -4.49 -10.80 5.34
CA MET A 295 -3.88 -11.53 6.45
C MET A 295 -2.50 -10.98 6.85
N LYS A 296 -1.65 -10.63 5.88
CA LYS A 296 -0.36 -9.97 6.16
C LYS A 296 -0.50 -8.63 6.88
N ILE A 297 -1.57 -7.89 6.60
CA ILE A 297 -1.86 -6.62 7.28
C ILE A 297 -2.24 -6.90 8.73
N LEU A 298 -3.15 -7.84 8.97
CA LEU A 298 -3.57 -8.22 10.32
C LEU A 298 -2.38 -8.67 11.17
N VAL A 299 -1.48 -9.51 10.63
CA VAL A 299 -0.24 -9.92 11.32
C VAL A 299 0.63 -8.71 11.65
N ALA A 300 0.79 -7.79 10.69
CA ALA A 300 1.62 -6.60 10.89
C ALA A 300 1.02 -5.62 11.93
N VAL A 301 -0.30 -5.51 11.99
CA VAL A 301 -1.00 -4.70 13.01
C VAL A 301 -0.84 -5.36 14.37
N GLN A 302 -1.06 -6.67 14.51
CA GLN A 302 -0.85 -7.39 15.76
C GLN A 302 0.58 -7.26 16.30
N ALA A 303 1.58 -7.32 15.40
CA ALA A 303 2.98 -7.16 15.80
C ALA A 303 3.33 -5.72 16.25
N ARG A 304 2.65 -4.71 15.70
CA ARG A 304 2.89 -3.29 16.02
C ARG A 304 2.12 -2.81 17.24
N HIS A 305 0.86 -3.24 17.35
CA HIS A 305 -0.11 -2.79 18.35
C HIS A 305 -0.75 -4.00 19.08
N PRO A 306 0.06 -4.83 19.78
CA PRO A 306 -0.42 -6.05 20.41
C PRO A 306 -1.47 -5.78 21.50
N TYR A 307 -1.37 -4.69 22.26
CA TYR A 307 -2.36 -4.43 23.32
C TYR A 307 -3.74 -4.10 22.75
N SER A 308 -3.78 -3.25 21.71
CA SER A 308 -5.01 -2.87 21.02
C SER A 308 -5.61 -4.04 20.25
N PHE A 309 -4.76 -4.86 19.64
CA PHE A 309 -5.18 -6.08 18.93
C PHE A 309 -5.62 -7.20 19.87
N GLY A 310 -5.10 -7.21 21.11
CA GLY A 310 -5.41 -8.19 22.15
C GLY A 310 -6.83 -8.10 22.72
N ASP A 311 -7.62 -7.10 22.30
CA ASP A 311 -9.04 -7.03 22.62
C ASP A 311 -9.73 -8.35 22.23
N LYS A 312 -10.59 -8.86 23.12
CA LYS A 312 -11.28 -10.16 22.96
C LYS A 312 -12.10 -10.22 21.67
N ASP A 313 -12.65 -9.08 21.25
CA ASP A 313 -13.52 -8.97 20.08
C ASP A 313 -12.70 -8.98 18.77
N ILE A 314 -11.37 -8.93 18.87
CA ILE A 314 -10.43 -8.99 17.74
C ILE A 314 -9.61 -10.27 17.79
N LEU A 315 -8.84 -10.48 18.88
CA LEU A 315 -7.89 -11.58 18.98
C LEU A 315 -8.58 -12.95 18.96
N GLY A 316 -9.74 -13.06 19.64
CA GLY A 316 -10.53 -14.28 19.71
C GLY A 316 -10.99 -14.74 18.33
N PRO A 317 -11.85 -13.98 17.63
CA PRO A 317 -12.33 -14.33 16.30
C PRO A 317 -11.19 -14.56 15.29
N MET A 318 -10.12 -13.76 15.36
CA MET A 318 -8.96 -13.89 14.48
C MET A 318 -8.23 -15.21 14.65
N THR A 319 -7.93 -15.56 15.90
CA THR A 319 -7.17 -16.76 16.25
C THR A 319 -8.02 -18.00 15.96
N ASP A 320 -9.32 -17.96 16.26
CA ASP A 320 -10.24 -19.06 16.02
C ASP A 320 -10.37 -19.35 14.52
N PHE A 321 -10.58 -18.29 13.72
CA PHE A 321 -10.60 -18.39 12.27
C PHE A 321 -9.32 -19.03 11.71
N CYS A 322 -8.14 -18.57 12.16
CA CYS A 322 -6.86 -19.10 11.69
C CYS A 322 -6.68 -20.57 12.09
N LEU A 323 -7.00 -20.94 13.33
CA LEU A 323 -6.91 -22.31 13.82
C LEU A 323 -7.85 -23.23 13.04
N ASN A 324 -9.09 -22.82 12.79
CA ASN A 324 -10.05 -23.61 12.03
C ASN A 324 -9.57 -23.82 10.59
N LYS A 325 -9.01 -22.80 9.93
CA LYS A 325 -8.44 -22.96 8.58
C LYS A 325 -7.17 -23.82 8.55
N ILE A 326 -6.40 -23.91 9.64
CA ILE A 326 -5.24 -24.82 9.73
C ILE A 326 -5.68 -26.27 9.94
N VAL A 327 -6.61 -26.50 10.87
CA VAL A 327 -7.05 -27.85 11.26
C VAL A 327 -7.96 -28.44 10.18
N ASN A 328 -8.98 -27.71 9.76
CA ASN A 328 -10.03 -28.16 8.84
C ASN A 328 -10.17 -27.20 7.64
N PRO A 329 -9.14 -27.08 6.76
CA PRO A 329 -9.28 -26.33 5.52
C PRO A 329 -10.22 -27.04 4.55
N ASP A 330 -11.05 -26.27 3.87
CA ASP A 330 -11.79 -26.73 2.69
C ASP A 330 -10.79 -27.25 1.63
N PRO A 331 -11.13 -28.26 0.80
CA PRO A 331 -10.19 -28.85 -0.16
C PRO A 331 -9.53 -27.83 -1.10
N ALA A 332 -10.30 -26.84 -1.55
CA ALA A 332 -9.78 -25.74 -2.35
C ALA A 332 -8.76 -24.91 -1.55
N ILE A 333 -9.08 -24.55 -0.30
CA ILE A 333 -8.20 -23.76 0.57
C ILE A 333 -6.91 -24.51 0.93
N LEU A 334 -6.94 -25.84 1.02
CA LEU A 334 -5.74 -26.65 1.21
C LEU A 334 -4.68 -26.42 0.12
N SER A 335 -5.12 -26.18 -1.13
CA SER A 335 -4.23 -25.82 -2.24
C SER A 335 -3.69 -24.38 -2.16
N PHE A 336 -4.34 -23.51 -1.38
CA PHE A 336 -3.99 -22.10 -1.25
C PHE A 336 -2.89 -21.88 -0.19
N ARG A 337 -1.73 -22.48 -0.44
CA ARG A 337 -0.59 -22.55 0.51
C ARG A 337 -0.17 -21.19 1.08
N SER A 338 -0.08 -20.15 0.25
CA SER A 338 0.37 -18.83 0.71
C SER A 338 -0.58 -18.18 1.72
N PHE A 339 -1.87 -18.46 1.65
CA PHE A 339 -2.87 -18.00 2.62
C PHE A 339 -2.75 -18.78 3.94
N LEU A 340 -2.68 -20.12 3.88
CA LEU A 340 -2.52 -20.96 5.07
C LEU A 340 -1.25 -20.63 5.85
N ILE A 341 -0.14 -20.32 5.16
CA ILE A 341 1.09 -19.82 5.79
C ILE A 341 0.81 -18.54 6.59
N GLN A 342 -0.02 -17.61 6.10
CA GLN A 342 -0.35 -16.41 6.88
C GLN A 342 -1.23 -16.72 8.09
N CYS A 343 -2.14 -17.68 8.02
CA CYS A 343 -2.89 -18.15 9.19
C CYS A 343 -1.94 -18.74 10.25
N MET A 344 -0.96 -19.54 9.84
CA MET A 344 0.05 -20.09 10.74
C MET A 344 0.94 -19.01 11.34
N ILE A 345 1.36 -18.02 10.53
CA ILE A 345 2.14 -16.87 11.02
C ILE A 345 1.32 -16.07 12.03
N MET A 346 0.01 -15.87 11.81
CA MET A 346 -0.86 -15.20 12.79
C MET A 346 -0.89 -15.96 14.11
N VAL A 347 -1.17 -17.26 14.08
CA VAL A 347 -1.18 -18.12 15.29
C VAL A 347 0.18 -18.09 16.00
N LYS A 348 1.28 -18.22 15.24
CA LYS A 348 2.65 -18.12 15.77
C LYS A 348 2.89 -16.76 16.44
N SER A 349 2.54 -15.67 15.76
CA SER A 349 2.75 -14.30 16.26
C SER A 349 1.96 -14.04 17.55
N THR A 350 0.75 -14.59 17.66
CA THR A 350 -0.04 -14.58 18.89
C THR A 350 0.66 -15.35 20.01
N LEU A 351 1.11 -16.59 19.76
CA LEU A 351 1.75 -17.43 20.80
C LEU A 351 3.13 -16.91 21.25
N GLU A 352 3.90 -16.31 20.34
CA GLU A 352 5.23 -15.75 20.62
C GLU A 352 5.17 -14.33 21.19
N CYS A 353 4.00 -13.69 21.20
CA CYS A 353 3.84 -12.32 21.69
C CYS A 353 4.19 -12.24 23.18
N LYS A 354 5.28 -11.55 23.51
CA LYS A 354 5.73 -11.37 24.91
C LYS A 354 4.69 -10.64 25.76
N VAL A 355 3.93 -9.74 25.15
CA VAL A 355 2.89 -8.95 25.81
C VAL A 355 1.72 -9.82 26.28
N TYR A 356 1.46 -10.94 25.61
CA TYR A 356 0.33 -11.83 25.96
C TYR A 356 0.67 -12.83 27.06
N LYS A 357 1.93 -12.90 27.48
CA LYS A 357 2.36 -13.78 28.57
C LYS A 357 2.15 -13.07 29.92
N PRO A 358 1.67 -13.77 30.95
CA PRO A 358 1.53 -13.20 32.28
C PRO A 358 2.91 -12.76 32.78
N SER A 359 3.01 -11.52 33.26
CA SER A 359 4.25 -10.94 33.78
C SER A 359 4.50 -11.43 35.21
N SER A 360 5.59 -12.15 35.43
CA SER A 360 6.05 -12.60 36.75
C SER A 360 7.07 -11.62 37.38
N THR A 361 6.79 -10.31 37.34
CA THR A 361 7.67 -9.29 37.90
C THR A 361 7.15 -8.73 39.23
N GLY A 362 8.02 -8.81 40.25
CA GLY A 362 7.77 -8.37 41.62
C GLY A 362 7.52 -6.87 41.77
N ARG A 363 6.91 -6.49 42.90
CA ARG A 363 6.42 -5.16 43.25
C ARG A 363 7.51 -4.09 43.09
N VAL A 364 7.31 -3.12 42.19
CA VAL A 364 8.12 -1.90 42.08
C VAL A 364 7.24 -0.70 42.46
N ILE A 365 7.72 0.16 43.38
CA ILE A 365 6.95 1.25 43.99
C ILE A 365 7.18 2.57 43.21
N GLY A 366 6.12 3.19 42.68
CA GLY A 366 6.14 4.52 42.01
C GLY A 366 4.96 4.74 41.07
N ASN A 367 4.78 5.95 40.48
CA ASN A 367 3.69 6.26 39.53
C ASN A 367 3.60 5.31 38.31
N SER A 368 4.69 4.59 38.01
CA SER A 368 4.77 3.44 37.11
C SER A 368 3.82 2.29 37.49
N LEU A 369 3.36 2.19 38.75
CA LEU A 369 2.44 1.18 39.23
C LEU A 369 1.14 1.15 38.42
N THR A 370 0.51 2.29 38.15
CA THR A 370 -0.82 2.29 37.49
C THR A 370 -0.77 1.88 36.02
N LEU A 371 0.34 2.16 35.34
CA LEU A 371 0.55 1.76 33.95
C LEU A 371 0.96 0.28 33.86
N GLU A 372 1.90 -0.15 34.69
CA GLU A 372 2.33 -1.55 34.73
C GLU A 372 1.20 -2.46 35.23
N GLN A 373 0.40 -2.04 36.21
CA GLN A 373 -0.82 -2.76 36.62
C GLN A 373 -1.82 -2.88 35.46
N ARG A 374 -2.03 -1.81 34.68
CA ARG A 374 -2.89 -1.87 33.47
C ARG A 374 -2.36 -2.86 32.45
N LYS A 375 -1.05 -2.86 32.17
CA LYS A 375 -0.39 -3.84 31.29
C LYS A 375 -0.61 -5.26 31.80
N THR A 376 -0.31 -5.52 33.07
CA THR A 376 -0.47 -6.86 33.68
C THR A 376 -1.92 -7.33 33.61
N ASN A 377 -2.90 -6.47 33.90
CA ASN A 377 -4.32 -6.83 33.80
C ASN A 377 -4.71 -7.22 32.37
N ILE A 378 -4.29 -6.43 31.37
CA ILE A 378 -4.56 -6.73 29.96
C ILE A 378 -3.87 -8.03 29.54
N SER A 379 -2.59 -8.21 29.90
CA SER A 379 -1.84 -9.44 29.63
C SER A 379 -2.48 -10.68 30.25
N ASN A 380 -2.99 -10.58 31.49
CA ASN A 380 -3.66 -11.69 32.16
C ASN A 380 -4.98 -12.05 31.47
N ASN A 381 -5.80 -11.06 31.12
CA ASN A 381 -7.04 -11.28 30.38
C ASN A 381 -6.79 -11.93 29.02
N ILE A 382 -5.75 -11.49 28.30
CA ILE A 382 -5.35 -12.08 27.03
C ILE A 382 -4.84 -13.51 27.24
N SER A 383 -4.02 -13.75 28.25
CA SER A 383 -3.50 -15.08 28.57
C SER A 383 -4.62 -16.06 28.91
N GLU A 384 -5.64 -15.61 29.65
CA GLU A 384 -6.82 -16.40 29.96
C GLU A 384 -7.59 -16.75 28.69
N LEU A 385 -7.87 -15.75 27.83
CA LEU A 385 -8.48 -15.97 26.51
C LEU A 385 -7.68 -17.00 25.70
N LEU A 386 -6.36 -16.85 25.59
CA LEU A 386 -5.52 -17.79 24.85
C LEU A 386 -5.52 -19.19 25.47
N SER A 387 -5.55 -19.32 26.80
CA SER A 387 -5.61 -20.62 27.47
C SER A 387 -6.89 -21.38 27.13
N THR A 388 -8.03 -20.69 27.02
CA THR A 388 -9.29 -21.31 26.60
C THR A 388 -9.27 -21.72 25.13
N MET A 389 -8.65 -20.90 24.27
CA MET A 389 -8.54 -21.17 22.85
C MET A 389 -7.54 -22.28 22.51
N PHE A 390 -6.46 -22.41 23.28
CA PHE A 390 -5.41 -23.42 23.11
C PHE A 390 -5.51 -24.48 24.21
N SER A 391 -6.68 -25.10 24.35
CA SER A 391 -6.84 -26.28 25.22
C SER A 391 -5.84 -27.38 24.82
N SER A 392 -5.44 -28.23 25.77
CA SER A 392 -4.50 -29.32 25.53
C SER A 392 -4.91 -30.20 24.34
N GLU A 393 -6.20 -30.50 24.22
CA GLU A 393 -6.76 -31.27 23.10
C GLU A 393 -6.59 -30.54 21.76
N ARG A 394 -6.90 -29.23 21.70
CA ARG A 394 -6.79 -28.45 20.46
C ARG A 394 -5.34 -28.26 20.05
N VAL A 395 -4.41 -28.09 21.00
CA VAL A 395 -2.97 -28.05 20.73
C VAL A 395 -2.48 -29.38 20.13
N ILE A 396 -2.85 -30.51 20.74
CA ILE A 396 -2.49 -31.84 20.22
C ILE A 396 -3.06 -32.03 18.80
N LEU A 397 -4.32 -31.64 18.57
CA LEU A 397 -4.96 -31.71 17.25
C LEU A 397 -4.21 -30.88 16.21
N VAL A 398 -3.88 -29.63 16.53
CA VAL A 398 -3.11 -28.74 15.64
C VAL A 398 -1.74 -29.33 15.34
N CYS A 399 -1.00 -29.79 16.36
CA CYS A 399 0.31 -30.43 16.18
C CYS A 399 0.23 -31.66 15.27
N ASN A 400 -0.74 -32.54 15.49
CA ASN A 400 -0.94 -33.74 14.67
C ASN A 400 -1.25 -33.38 13.21
N VAL A 401 -2.11 -32.39 12.98
CA VAL A 401 -2.42 -31.90 11.63
C VAL A 401 -1.17 -31.32 10.97
N LEU A 402 -0.41 -30.49 11.70
CA LEU A 402 0.81 -29.87 11.18
C LEU A 402 1.85 -30.91 10.80
N ILE A 403 2.10 -31.89 11.67
CA ILE A 403 3.03 -33.00 11.41
C ILE A 403 2.59 -33.77 10.18
N ARG A 404 1.35 -34.27 10.16
CA ARG A 404 0.83 -35.11 9.07
C ARG A 404 0.85 -34.41 7.72
N ARG A 405 0.47 -33.14 7.66
CA ARG A 405 0.32 -32.41 6.39
C ARG A 405 1.59 -31.73 5.89
N TYR A 406 2.44 -31.25 6.80
CA TYR A 406 3.55 -30.37 6.44
C TYR A 406 4.93 -30.94 6.78
N CYS A 407 5.04 -31.93 7.67
CA CYS A 407 6.33 -32.52 8.07
C CYS A 407 6.58 -33.91 7.47
N VAL A 408 5.55 -34.68 7.10
CA VAL A 408 5.70 -36.07 6.60
C VAL A 408 6.43 -36.15 5.25
N GLY A 409 6.46 -35.08 4.45
CA GLY A 409 7.27 -35.01 3.21
C GLY A 409 8.79 -34.95 3.42
N PHE A 410 9.26 -34.71 4.65
CA PHE A 410 10.70 -34.68 4.97
C PHE A 410 11.27 -36.06 5.34
N PHE A 411 10.42 -37.03 5.70
CA PHE A 411 10.86 -38.36 6.14
C PHE A 411 10.97 -39.41 5.02
N PHE A 412 10.61 -39.06 3.78
CA PHE A 412 10.73 -39.95 2.62
C PHE A 412 11.88 -39.55 1.65
N ILE A 413 12.76 -38.62 2.05
CA ILE A 413 13.95 -38.19 1.27
C ILE A 413 15.27 -38.36 2.06
N LEU A 414 15.21 -39.01 3.22
CA LEU A 414 16.37 -39.56 3.94
C LEU A 414 16.25 -41.07 3.95
#